data_AF-A0A150UQQ1-F1
#
_entry.id   AF-A0A150UQQ1-F1
#
_cell.length_a   1.000
_cell.length_b   1.000
_cell.length_c   1.000
_cell.angle_alpha   90.00
_cell.angle_beta   90.00
_cell.angle_gamma   90.00
#
_symmetry.space_group_name_H-M   'P 1'
#
loop_
_entity.id
_entity.type
_entity.pdbx_description
1 polymer ?
#
loop_
_entity_poly.entity_id
_entity_poly.type
_entity_poly.pdbx_seq_one_letter_code
_entity_poly.pdbx_strand_id
1 'polypeptide(L)'
;MLRYTVQGSIKCGCYSSFLVSRIYRGQKRRPATCAVSSAGGAPPKRVQTSLNEGYILLAISAFQLGQFHLILAAAHTYSIDRTTIYRRIRGQPSREAYRPTNMRLTKTEEKASTFIKRTLEIEIRLGRIYNC
;
A
#
# COMPACT_ATOMS: atom_id res chain seq x y z
N MET A 1 -30.38 -15.65 6.64
CA MET A 1 -29.56 -16.63 7.38
C MET A 1 -29.13 -17.72 6.40
N LEU A 2 -27.88 -17.75 5.97
CA LEU A 2 -27.25 -18.93 5.37
C LEU A 2 -25.80 -18.97 5.89
N ARG A 3 -25.55 -19.93 6.78
CA ARG A 3 -24.25 -20.25 7.38
C ARG A 3 -23.54 -21.22 6.44
N TYR A 4 -22.34 -20.90 5.99
CA TYR A 4 -21.43 -21.90 5.42
C TYR A 4 -20.33 -22.18 6.45
N THR A 5 -20.33 -23.41 6.96
CA THR A 5 -19.30 -23.98 7.82
C THR A 5 -18.27 -24.68 6.92
N VAL A 6 -17.04 -24.16 6.88
CA VAL A 6 -15.92 -24.89 6.27
C VAL A 6 -15.25 -25.69 7.39
N GLN A 7 -15.66 -26.95 7.51
CA GLN A 7 -14.91 -27.97 8.24
C GLN A 7 -13.59 -28.22 7.51
N GLY A 8 -12.52 -27.65 8.03
CA GLY A 8 -11.15 -27.92 7.63
C GLY A 8 -10.27 -28.01 8.87
N SER A 9 -10.30 -29.17 9.53
CA SER A 9 -9.44 -29.48 10.67
C SER A 9 -8.00 -29.70 10.19
N ILE A 10 -7.17 -28.65 10.28
CA ILE A 10 -5.71 -28.80 10.23
C ILE A 10 -5.26 -29.10 11.65
N LYS A 11 -4.89 -30.37 11.88
CA LYS A 11 -4.43 -30.90 13.16
C LYS A 11 -3.34 -30.03 13.77
N CYS A 12 -3.59 -29.62 15.00
CA CYS A 12 -2.61 -29.08 15.93
C CYS A 12 -1.55 -30.17 16.18
N GLY A 13 -0.31 -29.93 15.76
CA GLY A 13 0.84 -30.76 16.11
C GLY A 13 1.87 -29.90 16.83
N CYS A 14 1.83 -29.93 18.17
CA CYS A 14 2.81 -29.31 19.05
C CYS A 14 4.21 -29.93 18.86
N TYR A 15 5.23 -29.10 18.65
CA TYR A 15 6.59 -29.29 19.21
C TYR A 15 7.07 -27.89 19.62
N SER A 16 6.88 -27.57 20.89
CA SER A 16 7.93 -27.55 21.91
C SER A 16 8.78 -26.27 21.85
N SER A 17 8.50 -25.45 22.85
CA SER A 17 9.31 -24.46 23.55
C SER A 17 10.84 -24.45 23.31
N PHE A 18 11.40 -23.26 23.57
CA PHE A 18 12.83 -22.90 23.69
C PHE A 18 13.54 -22.46 22.41
N LEU A 19 13.46 -21.15 22.14
CA LEU A 19 14.58 -20.25 22.45
C LEU A 19 14.16 -18.80 22.16
N VAL A 20 14.08 -18.02 23.23
CA VAL A 20 14.24 -16.56 23.15
C VAL A 20 15.67 -16.31 22.67
N SER A 21 15.85 -16.21 21.35
CA SER A 21 17.10 -15.76 20.73
C SER A 21 16.87 -14.43 20.03
N ARG A 22 16.92 -13.41 20.88
CA ARG A 22 17.33 -12.04 20.59
C ARG A 22 18.44 -12.02 19.54
N ILE A 23 18.11 -11.80 18.27
CA ILE A 23 19.09 -11.42 17.25
C ILE A 23 18.49 -10.30 16.39
N TYR A 24 18.52 -9.07 16.92
CA TYR A 24 18.73 -7.89 16.08
C TYR A 24 20.12 -8.03 15.45
N ARG A 25 20.24 -8.70 14.31
CA ARG A 25 21.49 -8.76 13.55
C ARG A 25 21.58 -7.57 12.62
N GLY A 26 22.33 -6.58 13.09
CA GLY A 26 23.48 -6.09 12.33
C GLY A 26 23.16 -5.40 11.00
N GLN A 27 22.84 -4.12 11.12
CA GLN A 27 23.09 -3.12 10.10
C GLN A 27 24.60 -3.18 9.71
N LYS A 28 24.93 -3.94 8.65
CA LYS A 28 26.26 -3.90 8.03
C LYS A 28 26.45 -2.51 7.43
N ARG A 29 27.13 -1.63 8.18
CA ARG A 29 27.80 -0.46 7.61
C ARG A 29 28.76 -0.98 6.53
N ARG A 30 28.46 -0.70 5.27
CA ARG A 30 29.35 -0.99 4.16
C ARG A 30 30.58 -0.07 4.30
N PRO A 31 31.81 -0.58 4.12
CA PRO A 31 32.99 0.27 4.15
C PRO A 31 32.93 1.26 2.98
N ALA A 32 33.32 2.51 3.25
CA ALA A 32 33.54 3.52 2.23
C ALA A 32 34.79 3.14 1.43
N THR A 33 34.60 2.52 0.27
CA THR A 33 35.64 2.43 -0.74
C THR A 33 35.40 3.55 -1.75
N CYS A 34 36.31 4.51 -1.77
CA CYS A 34 36.42 5.53 -2.80
C CYS A 34 36.88 4.84 -4.09
N ALA A 35 35.97 4.66 -5.06
CA ALA A 35 36.33 4.21 -6.41
C ALA A 35 35.67 5.15 -7.42
N VAL A 36 36.50 5.72 -8.26
CA VAL A 36 36.17 6.70 -9.31
C VAL A 36 35.83 5.96 -10.60
N SER A 37 34.80 6.45 -11.30
CA SER A 37 34.50 6.30 -12.74
C SER A 37 34.08 4.95 -13.33
N SER A 38 32.82 4.87 -13.76
CA SER A 38 32.45 4.85 -15.19
C SER A 38 30.93 4.81 -15.35
N ALA A 39 30.38 5.81 -16.05
CA ALA A 39 28.96 5.94 -16.34
C ALA A 39 28.51 4.91 -17.40
N GLY A 40 27.99 3.78 -16.94
CA GLY A 40 27.21 2.83 -17.73
C GLY A 40 25.89 2.58 -17.03
N GLY A 41 24.86 3.34 -17.38
CA GLY A 41 23.54 3.24 -16.76
C GLY A 41 22.88 1.91 -17.09
N ALA A 42 22.99 0.93 -16.19
CA ALA A 42 22.09 -0.22 -16.21
C ALA A 42 20.64 0.31 -16.13
N PRO A 43 19.72 -0.14 -17.00
CA PRO A 43 18.33 0.29 -16.91
C PRO A 43 17.81 -0.06 -15.51
N PRO A 44 17.12 0.87 -14.83
CA PRO A 44 16.59 0.58 -13.51
C PRO A 44 15.68 -0.63 -13.64
N LYS A 45 15.98 -1.67 -12.86
CA LYS A 45 15.16 -2.87 -12.77
C LYS A 45 13.77 -2.42 -12.32
N ARG A 46 12.87 -2.14 -13.27
CA ARG A 46 11.42 -1.99 -13.03
C ARG A 46 10.92 -3.39 -12.67
N VAL A 47 11.23 -3.80 -11.43
CA VAL A 47 10.73 -5.02 -10.83
C VAL A 47 9.23 -4.85 -10.73
N GLN A 48 8.49 -5.38 -11.71
CA GLN A 48 7.05 -5.66 -11.75
C GLN A 48 6.22 -5.13 -10.55
N THR A 49 6.20 -3.81 -10.34
CA THR A 49 5.55 -3.19 -9.18
C THR A 49 4.04 -3.27 -9.33
N SER A 50 3.55 -3.17 -10.57
CA SER A 50 2.13 -3.17 -10.90
C SER A 50 1.41 -4.48 -10.56
N LEU A 51 2.00 -5.65 -10.85
CA LEU A 51 1.41 -6.95 -10.52
C LEU A 51 1.32 -7.17 -9.00
N ASN A 52 2.29 -6.65 -8.25
CA ASN A 52 2.34 -6.82 -6.80
C ASN A 52 1.34 -5.92 -6.06
N GLU A 53 0.99 -4.74 -6.58
CA GLU A 53 -0.02 -3.87 -5.95
C GLU A 53 -1.42 -4.47 -5.96
N GLY A 54 -1.78 -5.24 -6.99
CA GLY A 54 -3.09 -5.91 -7.04
C GLY A 54 -3.31 -6.86 -5.85
N TYR A 55 -2.31 -7.70 -5.56
CA TYR A 55 -2.36 -8.61 -4.41
C TYR A 55 -2.36 -7.87 -3.07
N ILE A 56 -1.63 -6.75 -2.97
CA ILE A 56 -1.62 -5.89 -1.78
C ILE A 56 -3.02 -5.34 -1.50
N LEU A 57 -3.70 -4.82 -2.53
CA LEU A 57 -5.05 -4.30 -2.38
C LEU A 57 -6.04 -5.40 -2.01
N LEU A 58 -5.89 -6.60 -2.58
CA LEU A 58 -6.72 -7.76 -2.25
C LEU A 58 -6.51 -8.22 -0.80
N ALA A 59 -5.27 -8.23 -0.32
CA ALA A 59 -4.95 -8.56 1.07
C ALA A 59 -5.55 -7.54 2.06
N ILE A 60 -5.52 -6.25 1.68
CA ILE A 60 -6.11 -5.17 2.49
C ILE A 60 -7.62 -5.29 2.52
N SER A 61 -8.28 -5.53 1.38
CA SER A 61 -9.73 -5.68 1.33
C SER A 61 -10.19 -6.90 2.11
N ALA A 62 -9.51 -8.04 2.00
CA ALA A 62 -9.79 -9.23 2.79
C ALA A 62 -9.68 -8.98 4.30
N PHE A 63 -8.67 -8.22 4.73
CA PHE A 63 -8.51 -7.80 6.12
C PHE A 63 -9.64 -6.85 6.57
N GLN A 64 -10.01 -5.87 5.76
CA GLN A 64 -11.09 -4.92 6.05
C GLN A 64 -12.47 -5.59 6.10
N LEU A 65 -12.70 -6.61 5.27
CA LEU A 65 -13.91 -7.44 5.28
C LEU A 65 -13.97 -8.39 6.49
N GLY A 66 -12.95 -8.43 7.34
CA GLY A 66 -12.91 -9.29 8.52
C GLY A 66 -12.62 -10.76 8.24
N GLN A 67 -12.15 -11.10 7.03
CA GLN A 67 -11.78 -12.49 6.69
C GLN A 67 -10.55 -12.96 7.49
N PHE A 68 -9.71 -12.02 7.94
CA PHE A 68 -8.53 -12.29 8.76
C PHE A 68 -8.55 -11.42 10.02
N HIS A 69 -8.39 -12.04 11.19
CA HIS A 69 -8.23 -11.32 12.46
C HIS A 69 -6.87 -10.63 12.60
N LEU A 70 -5.84 -11.13 11.92
CA LEU A 70 -4.47 -10.66 12.03
C LEU A 70 -3.91 -10.27 10.66
N ILE A 71 -3.24 -9.12 10.59
CA ILE A 71 -2.53 -8.66 9.38
C ILE A 71 -1.49 -9.70 8.93
N LEU A 72 -0.85 -10.38 9.88
CA LEU A 72 0.11 -11.46 9.60
C LEU A 72 -0.52 -12.62 8.83
N ALA A 73 -1.77 -12.98 9.12
CA ALA A 73 -2.46 -14.08 8.43
C ALA A 73 -2.75 -13.71 6.97
N ALA A 74 -3.25 -12.49 6.73
CA ALA A 74 -3.44 -11.97 5.38
C ALA A 74 -2.12 -11.90 4.60
N ALA A 75 -1.06 -11.38 5.25
CA ALA A 75 0.28 -11.31 4.67
C ALA A 75 0.80 -12.67 4.18
N HIS A 76 0.62 -13.71 5.00
CA HIS A 76 1.03 -15.07 4.67
C HIS A 76 0.22 -15.66 3.51
N THR A 77 -1.11 -15.53 3.53
CA THR A 77 -1.99 -16.06 2.48
C THR A 77 -1.69 -15.48 1.10
N TYR A 78 -1.40 -14.17 1.04
CA TYR A 78 -1.12 -13.49 -0.22
C TYR A 78 0.38 -13.40 -0.56
N SER A 79 1.26 -14.00 0.26
CA SER A 79 2.73 -13.95 0.09
C SER A 79 3.30 -12.52 0.00
N ILE A 80 2.84 -11.64 0.89
CA ILE A 80 3.22 -10.22 0.94
C ILE A 80 3.90 -9.92 2.27
N ASP A 81 4.89 -9.05 2.27
CA ASP A 81 5.49 -8.56 3.50
C ASP A 81 4.46 -7.85 4.39
N ARG A 82 4.40 -8.25 5.67
CA ARG A 82 3.55 -7.61 6.69
C ARG A 82 3.73 -6.09 6.72
N THR A 83 4.97 -5.62 6.60
CA THR A 83 5.32 -4.20 6.64
C THR A 83 4.68 -3.44 5.47
N THR A 84 4.57 -4.06 4.30
CA THR A 84 3.95 -3.48 3.11
C THR A 84 2.45 -3.29 3.33
N ILE A 85 1.74 -4.31 3.80
CA ILE A 85 0.30 -4.19 4.13
C ILE A 85 0.08 -3.12 5.21
N TYR A 86 0.91 -3.13 6.26
CA TYR A 86 0.82 -2.15 7.34
C TYR A 86 0.98 -0.70 6.86
N ARG A 87 1.97 -0.44 5.99
CA ARG A 87 2.20 0.88 5.40
C ARG A 87 1.03 1.35 4.54
N ARG A 88 0.43 0.43 3.79
CA ARG A 88 -0.71 0.71 2.91
C ARG A 88 -1.98 1.00 3.69
N ILE A 89 -2.24 0.27 4.78
CA ILE A 89 -3.34 0.58 5.73
C ILE A 89 -3.14 1.97 6.37
N ARG A 90 -1.89 2.34 6.67
CA ARG A 90 -1.55 3.70 7.15
C ARG A 90 -1.62 4.79 6.07
N GLY A 91 -2.07 4.46 4.86
CA GLY A 91 -2.27 5.43 3.79
C GLY A 91 -1.00 5.82 3.03
N GLN A 92 0.10 5.05 3.13
CA GLN A 92 1.24 5.26 2.24
C GLN A 92 0.97 4.61 0.88
N PRO A 93 0.82 5.37 -0.21
CA PRO A 93 0.55 4.83 -1.54
C PRO A 93 1.80 4.24 -2.20
N SER A 94 1.62 3.57 -3.33
CA SER A 94 2.74 3.15 -4.16
C SER A 94 3.51 4.36 -4.69
N ARG A 95 4.78 4.16 -5.07
CA ARG A 95 5.59 5.23 -5.66
C ARG A 95 4.98 5.76 -6.95
N GLU A 96 4.34 4.89 -7.73
CA GLU A 96 3.66 5.25 -8.97
C GLU A 96 2.41 6.10 -8.72
N ALA A 97 1.70 5.84 -7.62
CA ALA A 97 0.52 6.60 -7.21
C ALA A 97 0.85 7.82 -6.34
N TYR A 98 2.12 7.99 -5.95
CA TYR A 98 2.54 9.10 -5.12
C TYR A 98 2.55 10.40 -5.93
N ARG A 99 1.69 11.34 -5.53
CA ARG A 99 1.73 12.72 -6.03
C ARG A 99 2.51 13.60 -5.05
N PRO A 100 3.57 14.29 -5.51
CA PRO A 100 4.28 15.24 -4.66
C PRO A 100 3.39 16.45 -4.33
N THR A 101 3.42 16.90 -3.08
CA THR A 101 2.61 18.03 -2.59
C THR A 101 2.89 19.34 -3.34
N ASN A 102 4.13 19.54 -3.79
CA ASN A 102 4.58 20.76 -4.46
C ASN A 102 4.38 20.74 -5.98
N MET A 103 3.54 19.83 -6.49
CA MET A 103 3.25 19.78 -7.92
C MET A 103 2.35 20.97 -8.30
N ARG A 104 2.87 21.87 -9.15
CA ARG A 104 2.04 22.91 -9.76
C ARG A 104 1.04 22.26 -10.70
N LEU A 105 -0.21 22.72 -10.64
CA LEU A 105 -1.24 22.33 -11.59
C LEU A 105 -0.79 22.73 -13.01
N THR A 106 -1.10 21.87 -13.98
CA THR A 106 -0.91 22.24 -15.38
C THR A 106 -1.96 23.30 -15.79
N LYS A 107 -1.67 24.13 -16.80
CA LYS A 107 -2.61 25.16 -17.29
C LYS A 107 -4.01 24.60 -17.59
N THR A 108 -4.09 23.35 -18.03
CA THR A 108 -5.34 22.65 -18.30
C THR A 108 -6.10 22.31 -17.01
N GLU A 109 -5.39 21.75 -16.01
CA GLU A 109 -5.97 21.46 -14.70
C GLU A 109 -6.39 22.74 -13.96
N GLU A 110 -5.62 23.82 -14.09
CA GLU A 110 -5.98 25.14 -13.54
C GLU A 110 -7.30 25.64 -14.14
N LYS A 111 -7.44 25.62 -15.47
CA LYS A 111 -8.68 26.00 -16.16
C LYS A 111 -9.86 25.13 -15.73
N ALA A 112 -9.66 23.82 -15.63
CA ALA A 112 -10.69 22.89 -15.16
C ALA A 112 -11.11 23.20 -13.72
N SER A 113 -10.15 23.48 -12.83
CA SER A 113 -10.44 23.86 -11.44
C SER A 113 -11.22 25.18 -11.34
N THR A 114 -10.84 26.20 -12.11
CA THR A 114 -11.58 27.47 -12.17
C THR A 114 -12.99 27.28 -12.72
N PHE A 115 -13.16 26.44 -13.74
CA PHE A 115 -14.47 26.12 -14.30
C PHE A 115 -15.35 25.44 -13.25
N ILE A 116 -14.85 24.38 -12.60
CA ILE A 116 -15.58 23.66 -11.56
C ILE A 116 -15.98 24.60 -10.42
N LYS A 117 -15.05 25.46 -9.93
CA LYS A 117 -15.36 26.44 -8.89
C LYS A 117 -16.52 27.36 -9.30
N ARG A 118 -16.47 27.93 -10.50
CA ARG A 118 -17.54 28.78 -11.02
C ARG A 118 -18.86 28.05 -11.16
N THR A 119 -18.84 26.81 -11.66
CA THR A 119 -20.05 25.99 -11.77
C THR A 119 -20.66 25.74 -10.38
N LEU A 120 -19.86 25.35 -9.40
CA LEU A 120 -20.33 25.14 -8.03
C LEU A 120 -20.88 26.42 -7.40
N GLU A 121 -20.22 27.57 -7.60
CA GLU A 121 -20.71 28.88 -7.15
C GLU A 121 -22.08 29.22 -7.75
N ILE A 122 -22.28 28.96 -9.05
CA ILE A 122 -23.55 29.17 -9.73
C ILE A 122 -24.63 28.23 -9.16
N GLU A 123 -24.33 26.95 -8.99
CA GLU A 123 -25.28 25.95 -8.46
C GLU A 123 -25.71 26.28 -7.02
N ILE A 124 -24.79 26.77 -6.18
CA ILE A 124 -25.10 27.25 -4.81
C ILE A 124 -25.99 28.49 -4.87
N ARG A 125 -25.67 29.46 -5.75
CA ARG A 125 -26.45 30.70 -5.89
C ARG A 125 -27.86 30.46 -6.43
N LEU A 126 -28.01 29.48 -7.31
CA LEU A 126 -29.30 29.04 -7.85
C LEU A 126 -30.07 28.13 -6.88
N GLY A 127 -29.49 27.81 -5.72
CA GLY A 127 -30.11 26.99 -4.69
C GLY A 127 -30.39 25.55 -5.12
N ARG A 128 -29.67 25.06 -6.13
CA ARG A 128 -29.81 23.66 -6.59
C ARG A 128 -29.05 22.68 -5.70
N ILE A 129 -28.08 23.17 -4.94
CA ILE A 129 -27.38 22.44 -3.88
C ILE A 129 -27.90 22.93 -2.52
N TYR A 130 -29.18 22.70 -2.25
CA TYR A 130 -29.67 22.57 -0.88
C TYR A 130 -30.32 21.19 -0.78
N ASN A 131 -29.66 20.26 -0.10
CA ASN A 131 -30.29 19.10 0.53
C ASN A 131 -29.29 18.44 1.50
N CYS A 132 -29.76 18.29 2.73
CA CYS A 132 -29.10 17.83 3.97
C CYS A 132 -28.29 18.89 4.74
#